data_AF-A0A4Y7SVZ9-F1
#
_entry.id   AF-A0A4Y7SVZ9-F1
#
_cell.length_a   1.000
_cell.length_b   1.000
_cell.length_c   1.000
_cell.angle_alpha   90.00
_cell.angle_beta   90.00
_cell.angle_gamma   90.00
#
_symmetry.space_group_name_H-M   'P 1'
#
loop_
_entity.id
_entity.type
_entity.pdbx_description
1 polymer ?
#
loop_
_entity_poly.entity_id
_entity_poly.type
_entity_poly.pdbx_seq_one_letter_code
_entity_poly.pdbx_strand_id
1 'polypeptide(L)'
;KRHTKSHTLCRRCGNRAFHKQHKTCAQCGFPSAKLRSYEWGQKAKRRKTTGTGRMRYLKEVSRRFKNGFRCVSSFFFLSYLPLLFLGGGAFRSLPRWCFRSDVIPPLCISTAYSIPLLAPPPALPSIDRSSINPF
;
A
#
# COMPACT_ATOMS: atom_id res chain seq x y z
N LYS A 1 -4.91 48.98 -3.78
CA LYS A 1 -5.45 47.99 -2.81
C LYS A 1 -5.35 46.57 -3.40
N ARG A 2 -4.72 45.59 -2.72
CA ARG A 2 -4.63 44.17 -3.17
C ARG A 2 -5.00 43.20 -2.03
N HIS A 3 -6.24 43.26 -1.56
CA HIS A 3 -6.72 42.43 -0.43
C HIS A 3 -7.46 41.14 -0.87
N THR A 4 -8.00 41.11 -2.09
CA THR A 4 -8.70 39.94 -2.61
C THR A 4 -7.72 38.84 -3.02
N LYS A 5 -8.09 37.58 -2.78
CA LYS A 5 -7.28 36.41 -3.15
C LYS A 5 -7.95 35.66 -4.29
N SER A 6 -7.25 35.54 -5.42
CA SER A 6 -7.71 34.76 -6.58
C SER A 6 -7.66 33.26 -6.32
N HIS A 7 -6.68 32.80 -5.51
CA HIS A 7 -6.44 31.39 -5.22
C HIS A 7 -6.67 31.00 -3.76
N THR A 8 -7.12 29.76 -3.56
CA THR A 8 -7.31 29.08 -2.27
C THR A 8 -6.66 27.69 -2.30
N LEU A 9 -6.67 27.00 -1.16
CA LEU A 9 -6.13 25.64 -1.05
C LEU A 9 -6.97 24.65 -1.88
N CYS A 10 -6.29 23.80 -2.64
CA CYS A 10 -6.92 22.74 -3.42
C CYS A 10 -7.09 21.47 -2.58
N ARG A 11 -8.30 20.90 -2.55
CA ARG A 11 -8.62 19.66 -1.81
C ARG A 11 -7.78 18.44 -2.23
N ARG A 12 -7.48 18.29 -3.52
CA ARG A 12 -6.70 17.15 -4.04
C ARG A 12 -5.20 17.28 -3.74
N CYS A 13 -4.68 18.51 -3.77
CA CYS A 13 -3.25 18.77 -3.99
C CYS A 13 -2.60 19.50 -2.81
N GLY A 14 -3.37 20.01 -1.86
CA GLY A 14 -2.91 20.77 -0.69
C GLY A 14 -2.36 22.16 -0.99
N ASN A 15 -2.01 22.46 -2.24
CA ASN A 15 -1.42 23.74 -2.63
C ASN A 15 -2.46 24.84 -2.85
N ARG A 16 -2.07 26.10 -2.60
CA ARG A 16 -2.89 27.30 -2.84
C ARG A 16 -2.95 27.65 -4.34
N ALA A 17 -3.58 26.79 -5.12
CA ALA A 17 -3.66 26.91 -6.57
C ALA A 17 -5.11 26.82 -7.11
N PHE A 18 -6.11 26.71 -6.22
CA PHE A 18 -7.51 26.62 -6.62
C PHE A 18 -8.10 28.00 -6.89
N HIS A 19 -8.46 28.30 -8.13
CA HIS A 19 -8.99 29.59 -8.54
C HIS A 19 -10.46 29.75 -8.10
N LYS A 20 -10.77 30.84 -7.38
CA LYS A 20 -12.11 31.04 -6.80
C LYS A 20 -13.20 31.28 -7.83
N GLN A 21 -12.91 32.02 -8.90
CA GLN A 21 -13.89 32.34 -9.96
C GLN A 21 -14.08 31.15 -10.90
N HIS A 22 -13.01 30.73 -11.60
CA HIS A 22 -13.05 29.62 -12.55
C HIS A 22 -13.19 28.21 -11.95
N LYS A 23 -13.14 28.06 -10.62
CA LYS A 23 -13.27 26.77 -9.91
C LYS A 23 -12.33 25.67 -10.41
N THR A 24 -11.16 26.05 -10.93
CA THR A 24 -10.15 25.13 -11.45
C THR A 24 -8.83 25.30 -10.71
N CYS A 25 -8.10 24.18 -10.53
CA CYS A 25 -6.78 24.21 -9.91
C CYS A 25 -5.67 24.35 -10.97
N ALA A 26 -4.90 25.45 -10.90
CA ALA A 26 -3.81 25.73 -11.83
C ALA A 26 -2.67 24.69 -11.76
N GLN A 27 -2.51 24.00 -10.62
CA GLN A 27 -1.42 23.04 -10.44
C GLN A 27 -1.79 21.62 -10.85
N CYS A 28 -2.98 21.14 -10.51
CA CYS A 28 -3.34 19.73 -10.70
C CYS A 28 -4.55 19.49 -11.59
N GLY A 29 -5.25 20.53 -12.04
CA GLY A 29 -6.35 20.42 -12.99
C GLY A 29 -7.72 20.10 -12.38
N PHE A 30 -7.82 19.88 -11.06
CA PHE A 30 -9.11 19.66 -10.38
C PHE A 30 -10.14 20.71 -10.86
N PRO A 31 -11.33 20.32 -11.35
CA PRO A 31 -12.05 19.05 -11.15
C PRO A 31 -11.75 17.91 -12.14
N SER A 32 -10.84 18.07 -13.11
CA SER A 32 -10.55 17.01 -14.09
C SER A 32 -10.15 15.68 -13.42
N ALA A 33 -10.54 14.55 -14.00
CA ALA A 33 -10.12 13.23 -13.52
C ALA A 33 -8.60 13.05 -13.66
N LYS A 34 -8.06 13.40 -14.83
CA LYS A 34 -6.62 13.37 -15.10
C LYS A 34 -5.89 14.47 -14.35
N LEU A 35 -4.65 14.19 -13.94
CA LEU A 35 -3.75 15.18 -13.35
C LEU A 35 -3.14 16.05 -14.45
N ARG A 36 -3.07 17.37 -14.20
CA ARG A 36 -2.40 18.30 -15.11
C ARG A 36 -0.87 18.12 -15.08
N SER A 37 -0.29 17.78 -16.23
CA SER A 37 1.16 17.68 -16.48
C SER A 37 1.48 18.07 -17.93
N TYR A 38 2.66 18.65 -18.16
CA TYR A 38 3.15 19.00 -19.50
C TYR A 38 4.61 18.57 -19.67
N GLU A 39 5.01 18.26 -20.90
CA GLU A 39 6.37 17.80 -21.22
C GLU A 39 7.43 18.88 -21.08
N TRP A 40 7.10 20.14 -21.32
CA TRP A 40 8.04 21.25 -21.06
C TRP A 40 8.31 21.44 -19.55
N GLY A 41 7.51 20.83 -18.68
CA GLY A 41 7.57 20.99 -17.23
C GLY A 41 8.17 19.80 -16.47
N GLN A 42 9.31 19.26 -16.90
CA GLN A 42 9.91 18.05 -16.30
C GLN A 42 10.13 18.14 -14.78
N LYS A 43 10.61 19.29 -14.28
CA LYS A 43 10.75 19.54 -12.84
C LYS A 43 9.41 19.49 -12.10
N ALA A 44 8.34 19.98 -12.72
CA ALA A 44 7.00 19.94 -12.14
C ALA A 44 6.44 18.52 -12.09
N LYS A 45 6.78 17.67 -13.06
CA LYS A 45 6.47 16.23 -13.04
C LYS A 45 7.17 15.52 -11.89
N ARG A 46 8.50 15.69 -11.76
CA ARG A 46 9.31 15.05 -10.71
C ARG A 46 8.80 15.33 -9.28
N ARG A 47 8.22 16.51 -9.03
CA ARG A 47 7.63 16.85 -7.71
C ARG A 47 6.35 16.10 -7.36
N LYS A 48 5.71 15.43 -8.33
CA LYS A 48 4.39 14.78 -8.15
C LYS A 48 4.37 13.30 -8.54
N THR A 49 5.44 12.80 -9.13
CA THR A 49 5.52 11.41 -9.57
C THR A 49 5.43 10.45 -8.37
N THR A 50 5.09 9.20 -8.68
CA THR A 50 5.15 8.09 -7.72
C THR A 50 6.53 8.05 -7.05
N GLY A 51 6.58 7.84 -5.73
CA GLY A 51 7.81 7.95 -4.95
C GLY A 51 7.85 9.14 -3.99
N THR A 52 7.19 10.25 -4.33
CA THR A 52 7.20 11.48 -3.50
C THR A 52 6.29 11.40 -2.27
N GLY A 53 5.26 10.55 -2.32
CA GLY A 53 4.28 10.38 -1.24
C GLY A 53 4.57 9.19 -0.32
N ARG A 54 3.63 8.89 0.59
CA ARG A 54 3.75 7.81 1.59
C ARG A 54 3.75 6.38 1.03
N MET A 55 3.44 6.19 -0.26
CA MET A 55 3.43 4.90 -0.96
C MET A 55 2.82 3.73 -0.16
N ARG A 56 1.69 3.94 0.54
CA ARG A 56 1.16 2.97 1.52
C ARG A 56 1.03 1.54 0.96
N TYR A 57 0.55 1.40 -0.28
CA TYR A 57 0.41 0.12 -0.94
C TYR A 57 1.67 -0.29 -1.71
N LEU A 58 2.14 0.56 -2.63
CA LEU A 58 3.24 0.23 -3.55
C LEU A 58 4.54 -0.18 -2.83
N LYS A 59 4.81 0.34 -1.63
CA LYS A 59 6.00 -0.04 -0.85
C LYS A 59 6.05 -1.53 -0.49
N GLU A 60 4.89 -2.16 -0.31
CA GLU A 60 4.80 -3.56 0.11
C GLU A 60 4.78 -4.53 -1.07
N VAL A 61 4.43 -4.05 -2.25
CA VAL A 61 4.27 -4.88 -3.46
C VAL A 61 5.56 -5.62 -3.79
N SER A 62 6.73 -4.98 -3.66
CA SER A 62 8.02 -5.62 -3.93
C SER A 62 8.31 -6.80 -3.00
N ARG A 63 7.91 -6.72 -1.72
CA ARG A 63 8.04 -7.85 -0.79
C ARG A 63 7.03 -8.94 -1.12
N ARG A 64 5.76 -8.59 -1.38
CA ARG A 64 4.72 -9.57 -1.74
C ARG A 64 5.08 -10.33 -3.01
N PHE A 65 5.67 -9.66 -4.01
CA PHE A 65 6.15 -10.27 -5.25
C PHE A 65 7.25 -11.31 -4.97
N LYS A 66 8.25 -10.98 -4.16
CA LYS A 66 9.31 -11.92 -3.75
C LYS A 66 8.76 -13.15 -3.00
N ASN A 67 7.70 -12.95 -2.24
CA ASN A 67 7.01 -14.01 -1.49
C ASN A 67 5.94 -14.75 -2.32
N GLY A 68 5.84 -14.51 -3.64
CA GLY A 68 4.90 -15.18 -4.54
C GLY A 68 3.43 -14.88 -4.26
N PHE A 69 3.12 -13.67 -3.74
CA PHE A 69 1.77 -13.22 -3.35
C PHE A 69 1.02 -14.20 -2.43
N ARG A 70 1.76 -14.95 -1.60
CA ARG A 70 1.16 -15.86 -0.63
C ARG A 70 0.25 -15.11 0.34
N CYS A 71 -1.01 -15.52 0.39
CA CYS A 71 -1.90 -15.26 1.51
C CYS A 71 -1.34 -16.06 2.69
N VAL A 72 -0.81 -15.38 3.70
CA VAL A 72 -0.32 -16.06 4.91
C VAL A 72 -1.51 -16.56 5.71
N SER A 73 -1.92 -17.80 5.47
CA SER A 73 -2.60 -18.66 6.44
C SER A 73 -1.56 -19.17 7.43
N SER A 74 -1.22 -18.35 8.42
CA SER A 74 -0.35 -18.76 9.51
C SER A 74 -1.15 -19.64 10.50
N PHE A 75 -1.30 -20.92 10.18
CA PHE A 75 -1.60 -21.96 11.17
C PHE A 75 -0.36 -22.12 12.07
N PHE A 76 -0.24 -21.28 13.09
CA PHE A 76 0.75 -21.40 14.16
C PHE A 76 0.00 -21.38 15.49
N PHE A 77 -0.79 -22.42 15.77
CA PHE A 77 -1.37 -22.60 17.10
C PHE A 77 -1.45 -24.05 17.60
N LEU A 78 -0.95 -25.05 16.87
CA LEU A 78 -1.08 -26.45 17.30
C LEU A 78 0.24 -27.23 17.33
N SER A 79 1.37 -26.55 17.61
CA SER A 79 2.62 -27.25 17.98
C SER A 79 3.09 -26.99 19.41
N TYR A 80 2.32 -26.28 20.24
CA TYR A 80 2.49 -26.27 21.69
C TYR A 80 1.54 -27.27 22.35
N LEU A 81 1.78 -28.56 22.07
CA LEU A 81 1.40 -29.61 23.00
C LEU A 81 2.58 -30.56 23.19
N PRO A 82 3.55 -30.22 24.06
CA PRO A 82 4.23 -31.23 24.82
C PRO A 82 3.45 -31.42 26.12
N LEU A 83 2.74 -32.55 26.20
CA LEU A 83 2.57 -33.30 27.45
C LEU A 83 3.89 -33.22 28.22
N LEU A 84 3.89 -32.62 29.41
CA LEU A 84 4.79 -32.87 30.55
C LEU A 84 4.62 -31.71 31.55
N PHE A 85 3.96 -31.99 32.67
CA PHE A 85 4.44 -31.74 34.04
C PHE A 85 3.28 -31.99 35.02
N LEU A 86 3.17 -33.26 35.43
CA LEU A 86 2.67 -33.60 36.76
C LEU A 86 3.68 -33.02 37.76
N GLY A 87 3.29 -32.00 38.52
CA GLY A 87 4.12 -31.42 39.58
C GLY A 87 3.57 -30.08 40.06
N GLY A 88 2.97 -30.06 41.25
CA GLY A 88 2.32 -28.89 41.83
C GLY A 88 3.28 -27.75 42.20
N GLY A 89 2.76 -26.52 42.18
CA GLY A 89 3.44 -25.35 42.75
C GLY A 89 3.05 -24.02 42.11
N ALA A 90 2.26 -23.23 42.86
CA ALA A 90 2.07 -21.78 42.78
C ALA A 90 1.65 -21.14 41.44
N PHE A 91 0.36 -20.79 41.36
CA PHE A 91 -0.20 -19.76 40.49
C PHE A 91 0.60 -18.44 40.62
N ARG A 92 1.41 -18.12 39.61
CA ARG A 92 1.82 -16.73 39.32
C ARG A 92 1.20 -16.31 37.99
N SER A 93 0.29 -15.35 38.13
CA SER A 93 -0.29 -14.45 37.12
C SER A 93 0.36 -14.49 35.72
N LEU A 94 -0.36 -15.11 34.78
CA LEU A 94 -0.13 -14.96 33.35
C LEU A 94 -0.55 -13.54 32.89
N PRO A 95 0.19 -12.91 31.96
CA PRO A 95 -0.25 -11.67 31.34
C PRO A 95 -1.49 -11.92 30.48
N ARG A 96 -2.52 -11.12 30.76
CA ARG A 96 -3.80 -11.00 30.05
C ARG A 96 -3.58 -10.51 28.62
N TRP A 97 -3.15 -11.40 27.73
CA TRP A 97 -3.31 -11.18 26.30
C TRP A 97 -4.77 -11.42 25.96
N CYS A 98 -5.49 -10.33 25.79
CA CYS A 98 -6.85 -10.30 25.31
C CYS A 98 -6.95 -11.04 23.97
N PHE A 99 -7.49 -12.25 24.07
CA PHE A 99 -8.48 -12.80 23.16
C PHE A 99 -9.30 -11.66 22.55
N ARG A 100 -9.11 -11.40 21.25
CA ARG A 100 -10.12 -10.69 20.47
C ARG A 100 -10.35 -11.47 19.19
N SER A 101 -11.22 -12.45 19.37
CA SER A 101 -11.72 -13.39 18.40
C SER A 101 -12.92 -12.79 17.69
N ASP A 102 -12.67 -11.92 16.73
CA ASP A 102 -13.66 -11.47 15.74
C ASP A 102 -12.82 -11.08 14.51
N VAL A 103 -12.62 -11.90 13.47
CA VAL A 103 -13.61 -12.30 12.46
C VAL A 103 -13.03 -13.48 11.67
N ILE A 104 -13.64 -14.65 11.79
CA ILE A 104 -13.43 -15.80 10.89
C ILE A 104 -14.59 -15.78 9.90
N PRO A 105 -14.40 -15.53 8.59
CA PRO A 105 -15.40 -15.92 7.61
C PRO A 105 -15.36 -17.45 7.44
N PRO A 106 -16.48 -18.16 7.68
CA PRO A 106 -16.61 -19.55 7.30
C PRO A 106 -16.73 -19.62 5.77
N LEU A 107 -16.43 -20.79 5.21
CA LEU A 107 -16.44 -21.12 3.78
C LEU A 107 -15.13 -20.75 3.07
N CYS A 108 -14.22 -21.72 3.01
CA CYS A 108 -13.47 -22.13 1.82
C CYS A 108 -12.41 -23.18 2.23
N ILE A 109 -12.85 -24.23 2.93
CA ILE A 109 -12.15 -25.52 2.96
C ILE A 109 -12.84 -26.36 1.88
N SER A 110 -12.03 -27.09 1.10
CA SER A 110 -12.41 -28.07 0.07
C SER A 110 -12.62 -27.54 -1.35
N THR A 111 -11.52 -27.30 -2.05
CA THR A 111 -11.15 -28.12 -3.22
C THR A 111 -9.63 -28.21 -3.30
N ALA A 112 -9.07 -29.15 -2.55
CA ALA A 112 -7.81 -29.78 -2.90
C ALA A 112 -8.13 -30.76 -4.05
N TYR A 113 -8.05 -30.30 -5.29
CA TYR A 113 -7.90 -31.15 -6.46
C TYR A 113 -6.93 -30.45 -7.41
N SER A 114 -5.75 -31.07 -7.53
CA SER A 114 -4.79 -31.04 -8.62
C SER A 114 -5.01 -29.95 -9.69
N ILE A 115 -4.17 -28.91 -9.69
CA ILE A 115 -3.93 -28.09 -10.88
C ILE A 115 -2.43 -28.13 -11.21
N PRO A 116 -2.07 -28.34 -12.49
CA PRO A 116 -0.74 -28.75 -12.91
C PRO A 116 0.27 -27.61 -12.82
N LEU A 117 1.55 -28.01 -12.83
CA LEU A 117 2.72 -27.18 -13.12
C LEU A 117 2.40 -26.09 -14.15
N LEU A 118 2.13 -24.87 -13.66
CA LEU A 118 2.13 -23.67 -14.48
C LEU A 118 3.54 -23.09 -14.46
N ALA A 119 4.06 -22.89 -15.67
CA ALA A 119 5.40 -22.46 -16.03
C ALA A 119 5.97 -21.33 -15.15
N PRO A 120 7.32 -21.25 -15.01
CA PRO A 120 7.96 -20.10 -14.40
C PRO A 120 7.49 -18.80 -15.09
N PRO A 121 7.23 -17.72 -14.34
CA PRO A 121 6.85 -16.44 -14.93
C PRO A 121 7.98 -15.98 -15.87
N PRO A 122 7.66 -15.42 -17.05
CA PRO A 122 8.68 -14.84 -17.91
C PRO A 122 9.41 -13.74 -17.14
N ALA A 123 10.74 -13.72 -17.27
CA ALA A 123 11.59 -12.68 -16.72
C ALA A 123 11.01 -11.31 -17.10
N LEU A 124 10.58 -10.55 -16.11
CA LEU A 124 10.18 -9.16 -16.33
C LEU A 124 11.41 -8.43 -16.91
N PRO A 125 11.23 -7.59 -17.94
CA PRO A 125 12.32 -6.79 -18.45
C PRO A 125 12.88 -5.96 -17.30
N SER A 126 14.19 -6.08 -17.08
CA SER A 126 14.96 -5.20 -16.22
C SER A 126 14.61 -3.77 -16.59
N ILE A 127 13.93 -3.05 -15.69
CA ILE A 127 13.74 -1.61 -15.84
C ILE A 127 15.14 -1.01 -15.83
N ASP A 128 15.61 -0.69 -17.02
CA ASP A 128 16.91 -0.11 -17.25
C ASP A 128 16.94 1.25 -16.55
N ARG A 129 17.67 1.28 -15.42
CA ARG A 129 17.80 2.44 -14.54
C ARG A 129 18.47 3.63 -15.26
N SER A 130 19.01 3.38 -16.46
CA SER A 130 19.59 4.31 -17.42
C SER A 130 18.58 5.28 -18.06
N SER A 131 17.26 5.00 -18.02
CA SER A 131 16.23 5.92 -18.54
C SER A 131 15.81 7.03 -17.55
N ILE A 132 16.30 6.98 -16.31
CA ILE A 132 16.19 8.09 -15.36
C ILE A 132 17.32 9.07 -15.70
N ASN A 133 17.11 9.86 -16.75
CA ASN A 133 18.00 10.98 -17.09
C ASN A 133 18.21 11.87 -15.85
N PRO A 134 19.44 12.02 -15.35
CA PRO A 134 19.78 13.01 -14.35
C PRO A 134 20.14 14.32 -15.06
N PHE A 135 19.17 14.91 -15.77
CA PHE A 135 19.26 16.28 -16.27
C PHE A 135 18.05 17.09 -15.79
#